data_AF-A0A653CCX3-F1
#
_entry.id   AF-A0A653CCX3-F1
#
_cell.length_a   1.000
_cell.length_b   1.000
_cell.length_c   1.000
_cell.angle_alpha   90.00
_cell.angle_beta   90.00
_cell.angle_gamma   90.00
#
_symmetry.space_group_name_H-M   'P 1'
#
loop_
_entity.id
_entity.type
_entity.pdbx_description
1 polymer ?
#
loop_
_entity_poly.entity_id
_entity_poly.type
_entity_poly.pdbx_seq_one_letter_code
_entity_poly.pdbx_strand_id
1 'polypeptide(L)'
;IAASQEELVALLNILAQLSAAYGLGINYKKTKVMIVNREHDNHREIKSIGRCEVVQSFVYLGSLIDNSGSCENEIRRRIQQARVALTRLTKIWRDHNITKATKMSLVQSLVFSIFLYASETWTVKKADRARIDAFEMWTWRRMLRIPYTAQ
;
A
#
# COMPACT_ATOMS: atom_id res chain seq x y z
N ILE A 1 13.43 16.17 0.73
CA ILE A 1 12.21 16.97 0.52
C ILE A 1 12.69 18.34 0.09
N ALA A 2 12.14 18.91 -0.97
CA ALA A 2 12.51 20.23 -1.49
C ALA A 2 11.27 21.13 -1.43
N ALA A 3 11.45 22.42 -1.18
CA ALA A 3 10.38 23.41 -1.12
C ALA A 3 10.00 23.96 -2.52
N SER A 4 10.89 23.85 -3.51
CA SER A 4 10.62 24.26 -4.90
C SER A 4 11.10 23.24 -5.93
N GLN A 5 10.65 23.43 -7.17
CA GLN A 5 11.08 22.62 -8.31
C GLN A 5 12.58 22.82 -8.60
N GLU A 6 13.05 24.06 -8.55
CA GLU A 6 14.45 24.43 -8.80
C GLU A 6 15.38 23.78 -7.76
N GLU A 7 14.98 23.85 -6.48
CA GLU A 7 15.72 23.21 -5.39
C GLU A 7 15.78 21.69 -5.57
N LEU A 8 14.66 21.06 -5.94
CA LEU A 8 14.62 19.62 -6.18
C LEU A 8 15.57 19.21 -7.32
N VAL A 9 15.58 19.97 -8.41
CA VAL A 9 16.47 19.71 -9.55
C VAL A 9 17.94 19.88 -9.13
N ALA A 10 18.27 20.91 -8.34
CA ALA A 10 19.60 21.10 -7.80
C ALA A 10 20.05 19.92 -6.92
N LEU A 11 19.18 19.45 -6.01
CA LEU A 11 19.46 18.29 -5.16
C LEU A 11 19.65 17.00 -5.98
N LEU A 12 18.86 16.78 -7.02
CA LEU A 12 19.02 15.63 -7.92
C LEU A 12 20.35 15.67 -8.68
N ASN A 13 20.81 16.84 -9.10
CA ASN A 13 22.09 17.01 -9.76
C ASN A 13 23.26 16.75 -8.79
N ILE A 14 23.19 17.25 -7.56
CA ILE A 14 24.18 16.97 -6.51
C ILE A 14 24.24 15.46 -6.23
N LEU A 15 23.07 14.83 -6.05
CA LEU A 15 23.00 13.38 -5.83
C LEU A 15 23.61 12.60 -7.00
N ALA A 16 23.36 13.01 -8.24
CA ALA A 16 23.91 12.36 -9.42
C ALA A 16 25.44 12.49 -9.49
N GLN A 17 25.99 13.68 -9.20
CA GLN A 17 27.43 13.92 -9.17
C GLN A 17 28.12 13.11 -8.08
N LEU A 18 27.59 13.13 -6.86
CA LEU A 18 28.15 12.36 -5.74
C LEU A 18 28.06 10.86 -6.03
N SER A 19 26.93 10.36 -6.52
CA SER A 19 26.77 8.95 -6.89
C SER A 19 27.81 8.54 -7.92
N ALA A 20 28.03 9.36 -8.95
CA ALA A 20 29.02 9.09 -9.99
C ALA A 20 30.46 9.04 -9.45
N ALA A 21 30.80 9.88 -8.48
CA ALA A 21 32.11 9.84 -7.81
C ALA A 21 32.36 8.49 -7.08
N TYR A 22 31.30 7.83 -6.62
CA TYR A 22 31.34 6.48 -6.04
C TYR A 22 31.10 5.35 -7.06
N GLY A 23 31.06 5.66 -8.37
CA GLY A 23 30.80 4.67 -9.43
C GLY A 23 29.35 4.20 -9.53
N LEU A 24 28.40 4.93 -8.95
CA LEU A 24 26.97 4.63 -8.98
C LEU A 24 26.22 5.54 -9.96
N GLY A 25 25.20 4.98 -10.63
CA GLY A 25 24.33 5.72 -11.56
C GLY A 25 22.88 5.78 -11.09
N ILE A 26 22.23 6.93 -11.25
CA ILE A 26 20.80 7.07 -10.97
C ILE A 26 19.97 6.44 -12.09
N ASN A 27 19.08 5.53 -11.71
CA ASN A 27 18.10 4.96 -12.64
C ASN A 27 16.85 5.85 -12.71
N TYR A 28 16.84 6.81 -13.64
CA TYR A 28 15.71 7.73 -13.84
C TYR A 28 14.39 7.07 -14.25
N LYS A 29 14.40 5.80 -14.70
CA LYS A 29 13.15 5.04 -14.91
C LYS A 29 12.52 4.60 -13.59
N LYS A 30 13.32 4.33 -12.56
CA LYS A 30 12.87 3.93 -11.21
C LYS A 30 12.69 5.13 -10.29
N THR A 31 13.50 6.17 -10.43
CA THR A 31 13.41 7.41 -9.64
C THR A 31 12.20 8.23 -10.10
N LYS A 32 11.27 8.48 -9.17
CA LYS A 32 10.05 9.25 -9.42
C LYS A 32 10.02 10.48 -8.50
N VAL A 33 9.37 11.53 -8.96
CA VAL A 33 9.10 12.73 -8.17
C VAL A 33 7.62 12.73 -7.81
N MET A 34 7.29 13.09 -6.58
CA MET A 34 5.92 13.24 -6.12
C MET A 34 5.76 14.66 -5.56
N ILE A 35 4.76 15.38 -6.05
CA ILE A 35 4.42 16.72 -5.58
C ILE A 35 3.34 16.55 -4.52
N VAL A 36 3.65 16.93 -3.27
CA VAL A 36 2.73 16.85 -2.14
C VAL A 36 2.32 18.27 -1.77
N ASN A 37 1.06 18.62 -2.01
CA ASN A 37 0.49 19.93 -1.65
C ASN A 37 -0.81 19.73 -0.84
N ARG A 38 -1.08 20.66 0.09
CA ARG A 38 -2.32 20.70 0.89
C ARG A 38 -3.52 21.12 0.07
N GLU A 39 -3.32 22.06 -0.83
CA GLU A 39 -4.31 22.37 -1.85
C GLU A 39 -4.30 21.19 -2.80
N HIS A 40 -5.45 20.52 -2.97
CA HIS A 40 -5.64 19.40 -3.89
C HIS A 40 -5.54 19.82 -5.36
N ASP A 41 -4.63 20.76 -5.63
CA ASP A 41 -4.24 21.17 -6.94
C ASP A 41 -3.46 20.01 -7.53
N ASN A 42 -4.22 19.19 -8.24
CA ASN A 42 -3.72 18.07 -8.97
C ASN A 42 -2.89 18.66 -10.10
N HIS A 43 -1.58 18.84 -9.86
CA HIS A 43 -0.56 19.25 -10.82
C HIS A 43 -0.37 18.16 -11.91
N ARG A 44 -1.47 17.63 -12.44
CA ARG A 44 -1.59 16.57 -13.45
C ARG A 44 -0.96 16.98 -14.77
N GLU A 45 -0.86 18.28 -15.01
CA GLU A 45 -0.21 18.84 -16.19
C GLU A 45 1.31 18.67 -16.13
N ILE A 46 1.90 18.66 -14.94
CA ILE A 46 3.34 18.46 -14.77
C ILE A 46 3.65 16.96 -14.87
N LYS A 47 4.18 16.55 -16.02
CA LYS A 47 4.53 15.14 -16.28
C LYS A 47 5.96 14.78 -15.83
N SER A 48 6.85 15.76 -15.75
CA SER A 48 8.26 15.53 -15.42
C SER A 48 8.90 16.74 -14.75
N ILE A 49 9.78 16.48 -13.77
CA ILE A 49 10.66 17.47 -13.16
C ILE A 49 12.10 16.99 -13.33
N GLY A 50 12.93 17.81 -13.98
CA GLY A 50 14.27 17.41 -14.41
C GLY A 50 14.21 16.19 -15.34
N ARG A 51 14.85 15.09 -14.95
CA ARG A 51 14.86 13.81 -15.70
C ARG A 51 13.90 12.76 -15.13
N CYS A 52 13.15 13.11 -14.08
CA CYS A 52 12.28 12.20 -13.35
C CYS A 52 10.81 12.41 -13.74
N GLU A 53 10.08 11.32 -13.86
CA GLU A 53 8.62 11.34 -14.03
C GLU A 53 7.94 11.80 -12.73
N VAL A 54 6.94 12.66 -12.85
CA VAL A 54 6.08 13.06 -11.74
C VAL A 54 4.93 12.06 -11.61
N VAL A 55 4.75 11.51 -10.41
CA VAL A 55 3.73 10.51 -10.10
C VAL A 55 2.81 10.98 -8.96
N GLN A 56 1.56 10.53 -9.00
CA GLN A 56 0.60 10.79 -7.93
C GLN A 56 0.71 9.80 -6.77
N SER A 57 1.15 8.58 -7.07
CA SER A 57 1.36 7.55 -6.06
C SER A 57 2.59 6.72 -6.40
N PHE A 58 3.23 6.17 -5.38
CA PHE A 58 4.44 5.38 -5.51
C PHE A 58 4.49 4.31 -4.44
N VAL A 59 4.94 3.10 -4.80
CA VAL A 59 5.13 2.03 -3.83
C VAL A 59 6.53 2.16 -3.23
N TYR A 60 6.59 2.61 -1.98
CA TYR A 60 7.82 2.73 -1.22
C TYR A 60 7.89 1.64 -0.16
N LEU A 61 8.93 0.81 -0.20
CA LEU A 61 9.12 -0.33 0.71
C LEU A 61 7.86 -1.21 0.82
N GLY A 62 7.17 -1.42 -0.30
CA GLY A 62 5.95 -2.23 -0.36
C GLY A 62 4.66 -1.51 0.03
N SER A 63 4.71 -0.33 0.67
CA SER A 63 3.55 0.50 1.01
C SER A 63 3.25 1.51 -0.10
N LEU A 64 1.98 1.64 -0.51
CA LEU A 64 1.56 2.67 -1.46
C LEU A 64 1.44 4.01 -0.73
N ILE A 65 2.22 4.98 -1.16
CA ILE A 65 2.12 6.37 -0.71
C ILE A 65 1.46 7.16 -1.83
N ASP A 66 0.47 7.98 -1.48
CA ASP A 66 -0.15 8.91 -2.41
C ASP A 66 0.12 10.38 -2.02
N ASN A 67 0.06 11.25 -3.02
CA ASN A 67 0.34 12.67 -2.86
C ASN A 67 -0.77 13.44 -2.12
N SER A 68 -1.93 12.81 -1.89
CA SER A 68 -3.04 13.38 -1.13
C SER A 68 -2.87 13.23 0.37
N GLY A 69 -1.89 12.43 0.82
CA GLY A 69 -1.70 12.08 2.22
C GLY A 69 -2.78 11.13 2.75
N SER A 70 -3.59 10.52 1.88
CA SER A 70 -4.63 9.58 2.27
C SER A 70 -4.05 8.16 2.33
N CYS A 71 -4.49 7.37 3.30
CA CYS A 71 -4.13 5.94 3.38
C CYS A 71 -5.18 5.04 2.72
N GLU A 72 -6.28 5.60 2.21
CA GLU A 72 -7.40 4.85 1.66
C GLU A 72 -6.99 3.89 0.54
N ASN A 73 -6.13 4.34 -0.38
CA ASN A 73 -5.68 3.53 -1.51
C ASN A 73 -4.79 2.36 -1.05
N GLU A 74 -3.91 2.58 -0.07
CA GLU A 74 -3.08 1.51 0.50
C GLU A 74 -3.92 0.51 1.29
N ILE A 75 -4.87 0.98 2.11
CA ILE A 75 -5.77 0.11 2.86
C ILE A 75 -6.57 -0.79 1.91
N ARG A 76 -7.12 -0.22 0.83
CA ARG A 76 -7.83 -1.00 -0.20
C ARG A 76 -6.92 -2.02 -0.87
N ARG A 77 -5.69 -1.63 -1.21
CA ARG A 77 -4.69 -2.50 -1.81
C ARG A 77 -4.36 -3.68 -0.89
N ARG A 78 -4.16 -3.44 0.39
CA ARG A 78 -3.86 -4.47 1.42
C ARG A 78 -5.03 -5.41 1.64
N ILE A 79 -6.25 -4.88 1.72
CA ILE A 79 -7.48 -5.68 1.76
C ILE A 79 -7.50 -6.62 0.55
N GLN A 80 -7.27 -6.10 -0.66
CA GLN A 80 -7.32 -6.93 -1.87
C GLN A 80 -6.27 -8.04 -1.85
N GLN A 81 -5.03 -7.75 -1.45
CA GLN A 81 -3.97 -8.75 -1.31
C GLN A 81 -4.33 -9.84 -0.29
N ALA A 82 -4.84 -9.44 0.88
CA ALA A 82 -5.26 -10.36 1.93
C ALA A 82 -6.47 -11.22 1.50
N ARG A 83 -7.43 -10.64 0.75
CA ARG A 83 -8.56 -11.38 0.16
C ARG A 83 -8.09 -12.44 -0.83
N VAL A 84 -7.10 -12.13 -1.65
CA VAL A 84 -6.49 -13.11 -2.58
C VAL A 84 -5.84 -14.24 -1.80
N ALA A 85 -5.05 -13.94 -0.77
CA ALA A 85 -4.42 -14.95 0.08
C ALA A 85 -5.46 -15.86 0.75
N LEU A 86 -6.49 -15.28 1.39
CA LEU A 86 -7.57 -16.04 2.02
C LEU A 86 -8.30 -16.93 1.01
N THR A 87 -8.56 -16.42 -0.20
CA THR A 87 -9.27 -17.18 -1.25
C THR A 87 -8.44 -18.36 -1.77
N ARG A 88 -7.12 -18.21 -1.89
CA ARG A 88 -6.23 -19.32 -2.29
C ARG A 88 -6.27 -20.49 -1.30
N LEU A 89 -6.52 -20.20 -0.02
CA LEU A 89 -6.61 -21.21 1.05
C LEU A 89 -8.00 -21.85 1.20
N THR A 90 -8.89 -21.68 0.21
CA THR A 90 -10.28 -22.21 0.28
C THR A 90 -10.36 -23.71 0.59
N LYS A 91 -9.40 -24.52 0.12
CA LYS A 91 -9.37 -25.96 0.43
C LYS A 91 -9.19 -26.22 1.93
N ILE A 92 -8.29 -25.47 2.59
CA ILE A 92 -8.05 -25.55 4.04
C ILE A 92 -9.32 -25.18 4.80
N TRP A 93 -9.99 -24.10 4.41
CA TRP A 93 -11.20 -23.65 5.11
C TRP A 93 -12.34 -24.67 5.02
N ARG A 94 -12.41 -25.42 3.92
CA ARG A 94 -13.40 -26.48 3.68
C ARG A 94 -13.08 -27.80 4.38
N ASP A 95 -11.83 -28.04 4.75
CA ASP A 95 -11.43 -29.30 5.35
C ASP A 95 -11.94 -29.43 6.79
N HIS A 96 -12.71 -30.47 7.07
CA HIS A 96 -13.27 -30.74 8.40
C HIS A 96 -12.26 -31.39 9.35
N ASN A 97 -11.17 -31.97 8.84
CA ASN A 97 -10.10 -32.57 9.65
C ASN A 97 -9.20 -31.51 10.29
N ILE A 98 -9.22 -30.27 9.79
CA ILE A 98 -8.44 -29.17 10.33
C ILE A 98 -9.25 -28.44 11.40
N THR A 99 -8.70 -28.38 12.60
CA THR A 99 -9.36 -27.72 13.74
C THR A 99 -9.59 -26.23 13.49
N LYS A 100 -10.63 -25.67 14.12
CA LYS A 100 -10.90 -24.22 14.07
C LYS A 100 -9.71 -23.41 14.61
N ALA A 101 -9.07 -23.89 15.67
CA ALA A 101 -7.89 -23.26 16.26
C ALA A 101 -6.76 -23.11 15.24
N THR A 102 -6.41 -24.19 14.53
CA THR A 102 -5.39 -24.16 13.47
C THR A 102 -5.78 -23.20 12.35
N LYS A 103 -7.05 -23.20 11.92
CA LYS A 103 -7.52 -22.25 10.88
C LYS A 103 -7.40 -20.80 11.32
N MET A 104 -7.71 -20.48 12.58
CA MET A 104 -7.54 -19.13 13.13
C MET A 104 -6.06 -18.71 13.14
N SER A 105 -5.16 -19.60 13.57
CA SER A 105 -3.72 -19.33 13.53
C SER A 105 -3.22 -19.09 12.10
N LEU A 106 -3.73 -19.82 11.11
CA LEU A 106 -3.40 -19.60 9.70
C LEU A 106 -3.92 -18.26 9.17
N VAL A 107 -5.12 -17.83 9.56
CA VAL A 107 -5.63 -16.50 9.21
C VAL A 107 -4.74 -15.41 9.79
N GLN A 108 -4.36 -15.53 11.07
CA GLN A 108 -3.48 -14.56 11.72
C GLN A 108 -2.10 -14.49 11.04
N SER A 109 -1.46 -15.63 10.80
CA SER A 109 -0.09 -15.69 10.28
C SER A 109 0.03 -15.41 8.78
N LEU A 110 -0.97 -15.74 7.97
CA LEU A 110 -0.89 -15.64 6.51
C LEU A 110 -1.76 -14.54 5.90
N VAL A 111 -2.87 -14.17 6.54
CA VAL A 111 -3.83 -13.21 5.97
C VAL A 111 -3.69 -11.86 6.66
N PHE A 112 -3.70 -11.84 8.00
CA PHE A 112 -3.55 -10.59 8.74
C PHE A 112 -2.14 -10.03 8.70
N SER A 113 -1.11 -10.87 8.61
CA SER A 113 0.27 -10.40 8.36
C SER A 113 0.39 -9.60 7.05
N ILE A 114 -0.29 -10.02 5.98
CA ILE A 114 -0.33 -9.28 4.70
C ILE A 114 -1.09 -7.97 4.84
N PHE A 115 -2.24 -8.03 5.52
CA PHE A 115 -3.12 -6.87 5.70
C PHE A 115 -2.48 -5.79 6.58
N LEU A 116 -1.88 -6.17 7.70
CA LEU A 116 -1.34 -5.26 8.72
C LEU A 116 0.05 -4.70 8.38
N TYR A 117 0.66 -5.14 7.28
CA TYR A 117 1.96 -4.63 6.87
C TYR A 117 1.88 -3.12 6.59
N ALA A 118 2.77 -2.36 7.25
CA ALA A 118 2.81 -0.89 7.21
C ALA A 118 1.55 -0.22 7.78
N SER A 119 0.71 -0.92 8.55
CA SER A 119 -0.50 -0.33 9.14
C SER A 119 -0.19 0.69 10.25
N GLU A 120 0.99 0.62 10.85
CA GLU A 120 1.52 1.58 11.81
C GLU A 120 1.70 2.99 11.21
N THR A 121 1.79 3.10 9.89
CA THR A 121 1.92 4.39 9.20
C THR A 121 0.58 4.94 8.70
N TRP A 122 -0.54 4.28 8.99
CA TRP A 122 -1.85 4.70 8.47
C TRP A 122 -2.51 5.76 9.34
N THR A 123 -2.91 6.86 8.71
CA THR A 123 -3.83 7.83 9.30
C THR A 123 -5.28 7.38 9.02
N VAL A 124 -5.83 6.55 9.90
CA VAL A 124 -7.14 5.90 9.72
C VAL A 124 -8.28 6.88 9.96
N LYS A 125 -9.11 7.13 8.93
CA LYS A 125 -10.35 7.91 9.04
C LYS A 125 -11.53 7.01 9.40
N LYS A 126 -12.68 7.59 9.78
CA LYS A 126 -13.91 6.84 10.10
C LYS A 126 -14.33 5.88 8.97
N ALA A 127 -14.26 6.34 7.73
CA ALA A 127 -14.59 5.50 6.56
C ALA A 127 -13.59 4.34 6.38
N ASP A 128 -12.31 4.56 6.69
CA ASP A 128 -11.29 3.52 6.63
C ASP A 128 -11.54 2.45 7.70
N ARG A 129 -11.81 2.87 8.95
CA ARG A 129 -12.17 1.95 10.04
C ARG A 129 -13.34 1.03 9.64
N ALA A 130 -14.40 1.60 9.07
CA ALA A 130 -15.55 0.83 8.60
C ALA A 130 -15.17 -0.22 7.52
N ARG A 131 -14.23 0.10 6.62
CA ARG A 131 -13.71 -0.86 5.63
C ARG A 131 -12.87 -1.96 6.28
N ILE A 132 -12.06 -1.61 7.26
CA ILE A 132 -11.25 -2.58 8.01
C ILE A 132 -12.16 -3.57 8.75
N ASP A 133 -13.18 -3.06 9.44
CA ASP A 133 -14.14 -3.89 10.18
C ASP A 133 -14.93 -4.81 9.22
N ALA A 134 -15.36 -4.27 8.08
CA ALA A 134 -16.01 -5.07 7.04
C ALA A 134 -15.10 -6.17 6.48
N PHE A 135 -13.82 -5.88 6.27
CA PHE A 135 -12.84 -6.87 5.83
C PHE A 135 -12.58 -7.96 6.87
N GLU A 136 -12.44 -7.58 8.14
CA GLU A 136 -12.26 -8.53 9.24
C GLU A 136 -13.47 -9.48 9.34
N MET A 137 -14.68 -8.92 9.37
CA MET A 137 -15.91 -9.70 9.40
C MET A 137 -16.04 -10.64 8.20
N TRP A 138 -15.69 -10.15 7.00
CA TRP A 138 -15.66 -10.98 5.79
C TRP A 138 -14.66 -12.13 5.92
N THR A 139 -13.47 -11.87 6.47
CA THR A 139 -12.40 -12.87 6.65
C THR A 139 -12.86 -14.00 7.56
N TRP A 140 -13.41 -13.68 8.73
CA TRP A 140 -13.89 -14.67 9.68
C TRP A 140 -15.07 -15.47 9.15
N ARG A 141 -16.06 -14.82 8.54
CA ARG A 141 -17.19 -15.51 7.91
C ARG A 141 -16.74 -16.46 6.81
N ARG A 142 -15.77 -16.05 5.97
CA ARG A 142 -15.23 -16.88 4.90
C ARG A 142 -14.52 -18.12 5.43
N MET A 143 -13.71 -17.97 6.48
CA MET A 143 -13.00 -19.08 7.13
C MET A 143 -13.98 -20.06 7.79
N LEU A 144 -14.96 -19.55 8.53
CA LEU A 144 -15.99 -20.35 9.22
C LEU A 144 -17.11 -20.86 8.29
N ARG A 145 -17.12 -20.40 7.03
CA ARG A 145 -18.15 -20.67 6.02
C ARG A 145 -19.56 -20.26 6.42
N ILE A 146 -19.69 -19.14 7.12
CA ILE A 146 -20.98 -18.55 7.50
C ILE A 146 -21.58 -17.82 6.29
N PRO A 147 -22.80 -18.18 5.83
CA PRO A 147 -23.46 -17.50 4.72
C PRO A 147 -23.90 -16.06 5.08
N TYR A 148 -24.23 -15.27 4.07
CA TYR A 148 -24.70 -13.88 4.26
C TYR A 148 -26.22 -13.79 4.54
N THR A 149 -26.97 -14.82 4.17
CA THR A 149 -28.42 -14.92 4.38
C THR A 149 -28.74 -15.56 5.73
N ALA A 150 -29.65 -14.93 6.48
CA ALA A 150 -30.34 -15.60 7.59
C ALA A 150 -31.24 -16.69 7.00
N GLN A 151 -31.21 -17.90 7.57
CA GLN A 151 -32.18 -18.96 7.27
C GLN A 151 -33.48 -18.69 8.00
#